data_AF-A0AAD7XFR1-F1
#
_entry.id   AF-A0AAD7XFR1-F1
#
_cell.length_a   1.000
_cell.length_b   1.000
_cell.length_c   1.000
_cell.angle_alpha   90.00
_cell.angle_beta   90.00
_cell.angle_gamma   90.00
#
_symmetry.space_group_name_H-M   'P 1'
#
loop_
_entity.id
_entity.type
_entity.pdbx_description
1 polymer ?
#
loop_
_entity_poly.entity_id
_entity_poly.type
_entity_poly.pdbx_seq_one_letter_code
_entity_poly.pdbx_strand_id
1 'polypeptide(L)'
;MTTAADLFQVPASRVLLGFTTSNLVASPNISVVSLSDKDLGVHKVSHSTTHALVRPPVPVNGDPSQLAWKAVFPEGSINPGNKTAPLGGFGFYLRGPPAFAQALADPAVNGEVVMGYDVLFEEDFHFQKGGKLPGIYGGVGDSAYGCTGGRQTDRCRCFNLRLMWRELGDGELYAYIPQTKRNTERLLEVPPRSIQHPDYGFSVGRGAWRFPTGRWTRVTERVKMNDLGEENGEIEVFIDGNSVLLATGLVLRTDDGPDARVQGLHVQTFFGVTISEMSGDRPLVLVLGATGHTGGSIVNGLVASGNFRVAALIRPSSLAKPATEALRAAGVEIRQGDLLDGVEKLTSIFAGVDILISAVTAFVIEHQKDAFRAAKAAGVKRIVPCDFGTPGAPGIRKLHDQKLAIRDFVKELGVPYTIIDVGWWMQLSLPLPERSKSFMKTASYEVYGAGDNRMLMTDLDHIGTYVARIVADPRTLNQAVIVWEDERTQLEMHEIGESVSGEGDTLKAKRVYVPPEEVEKRLAQYLEAEARNPEDFMAHVMVSSTEYQRSMHLLNENTLENAKRLGYLDAQELYPDIPKQTLADFAKKFYAAEDPAVVYE
;
A
#
# COMPACT_ATOMS: atom_id res chain seq x y z
N MET A 1 -12.44 16.63 41.13
CA MET A 1 -11.07 17.14 41.01
C MET A 1 -10.22 16.01 40.50
N THR A 2 -9.66 16.15 39.31
CA THR A 2 -8.69 15.21 38.73
C THR A 2 -7.50 15.16 39.69
N THR A 3 -7.18 13.98 40.22
CA THR A 3 -6.01 13.83 41.10
C THR A 3 -4.73 13.84 40.28
N ALA A 4 -3.58 14.10 40.91
CA ALA A 4 -2.29 13.97 40.22
C ALA A 4 -2.06 12.56 39.65
N ALA A 5 -2.66 11.53 40.28
CA ALA A 5 -2.64 10.15 39.78
C ALA A 5 -3.40 10.00 38.45
N ASP A 6 -4.48 10.75 38.24
CA ASP A 6 -5.29 10.71 37.01
C ASP A 6 -4.58 11.36 35.81
N LEU A 7 -3.61 12.25 36.05
CA LEU A 7 -2.91 13.00 35.00
C LEU A 7 -1.57 12.37 34.58
N PHE A 8 -0.82 11.82 35.53
CA PHE A 8 0.52 11.29 35.23
C PHE A 8 0.58 9.76 35.22
N GLN A 9 -0.51 9.05 35.53
CA GLN A 9 -0.56 7.58 35.57
C GLN A 9 0.53 6.97 36.47
N VAL A 10 1.07 7.77 37.41
CA VAL A 10 2.01 7.36 38.44
C VAL A 10 1.51 7.85 39.80
N PRO A 11 1.74 7.09 40.89
CA PRO A 11 1.38 7.53 42.24
C PRO A 11 2.02 8.89 42.55
N ALA A 12 1.23 9.81 43.12
CA ALA A 12 1.72 11.14 43.49
C ALA A 12 2.94 11.10 44.45
N SER A 13 3.04 10.04 45.27
CA SER A 13 4.18 9.80 46.16
C SER A 13 5.49 9.49 45.42
N ARG A 14 5.45 9.10 44.14
CA ARG A 14 6.63 8.87 43.29
C ARG A 14 7.06 10.12 42.53
N VAL A 15 6.26 11.19 42.54
CA VAL A 15 6.60 12.44 41.84
C VAL A 15 7.54 13.27 42.71
N LEU A 16 8.82 13.30 42.33
CA LEU A 16 9.83 14.11 43.02
C LEU A 16 9.71 15.60 42.68
N LEU A 17 9.51 15.91 41.39
CA LEU A 17 9.40 17.26 40.86
C LEU A 17 8.65 17.23 39.53
N GLY A 18 7.88 18.28 39.22
CA GLY A 18 7.24 18.45 37.94
C GLY A 18 6.75 19.87 37.69
N PHE A 19 6.17 20.06 36.51
CA PHE A 19 5.42 21.26 36.18
C PHE A 19 4.23 20.90 35.30
N THR A 20 3.21 21.75 35.27
CA THR A 20 2.04 21.59 34.41
C THR A 20 1.48 22.94 34.00
N THR A 21 0.87 23.00 32.82
CA THR A 21 0.05 24.14 32.39
C THR A 21 -1.42 23.98 32.75
N SER A 22 -1.82 22.80 33.24
CA SER A 22 -3.18 22.52 33.66
C SER A 22 -3.43 23.05 35.06
N ASN A 23 -4.53 23.79 35.22
CA ASN A 23 -5.03 24.25 36.52
C ASN A 23 -5.72 23.14 37.34
N LEU A 24 -5.81 21.91 36.80
CA LEU A 24 -6.54 20.80 37.43
C LEU A 24 -5.72 20.05 38.50
N VAL A 25 -4.42 20.33 38.65
CA VAL A 25 -3.54 19.65 39.62
C VAL A 25 -3.09 20.60 40.70
N ALA A 26 -3.33 20.23 41.96
CA ALA A 26 -2.61 20.75 43.11
C ALA A 26 -1.68 19.65 43.65
N SER A 27 -0.38 19.82 43.52
CA SER A 27 0.64 18.97 44.13
C SER A 27 1.81 19.84 44.61
N PRO A 28 2.34 19.63 45.83
CA PRO A 28 3.46 20.43 46.33
C PRO A 28 4.73 20.29 45.46
N ASN A 29 4.86 19.16 44.74
CA ASN A 29 6.02 18.86 43.91
C ASN A 29 5.82 19.27 42.44
N ILE A 30 4.64 19.76 42.06
CA ILE A 30 4.32 20.13 40.67
C ILE A 30 3.96 21.61 40.61
N SER A 31 4.80 22.38 39.93
CA SER A 31 4.56 23.81 39.72
C SER A 31 3.56 24.04 38.60
N VAL A 32 2.58 24.94 38.81
CA VAL A 32 1.70 25.41 37.74
C VAL A 32 2.38 26.58 37.03
N VAL A 33 2.50 26.48 35.71
CA VAL A 33 3.14 27.50 34.85
C VAL A 33 2.25 27.88 33.68
N SER A 34 2.48 29.04 33.06
CA SER A 34 1.68 29.42 31.89
C SER A 34 2.05 28.58 30.65
N LEU A 35 1.09 28.36 29.76
CA LEU A 35 1.36 27.81 28.42
C LEU A 35 2.01 28.89 27.55
N SER A 36 3.30 29.17 27.80
CA SER A 36 4.08 30.17 27.07
C SER A 36 5.51 29.71 26.84
N ASP A 37 6.15 30.26 25.80
CA ASP A 37 7.52 29.92 25.43
C ASP A 37 8.51 30.17 26.56
N LYS A 38 8.34 31.29 27.27
CA LYS A 38 9.21 31.68 28.37
C LYS A 38 9.12 30.71 29.54
N ASP A 39 7.91 30.38 29.98
CA ASP A 39 7.71 29.58 31.20
C ASP A 39 7.98 28.09 30.96
N LEU A 40 7.79 27.61 29.73
CA LEU A 40 8.08 26.23 29.32
C LEU A 40 9.52 26.02 28.85
N GLY A 41 10.34 27.07 28.83
CA GLY A 41 11.72 27.00 28.35
C GLY A 41 11.78 26.54 26.89
N VAL A 42 10.91 27.07 26.04
CA VAL A 42 10.89 26.80 24.60
C VAL A 42 12.13 27.41 23.95
N HIS A 43 12.81 26.62 23.12
CA HIS A 43 14.02 27.00 22.43
C HIS A 43 14.15 26.21 21.12
N LYS A 44 15.07 26.66 20.25
CA LYS A 44 15.28 26.07 18.91
C LYS A 44 13.96 25.96 18.11
N VAL A 45 13.19 27.04 18.12
CA VAL A 45 11.94 27.17 17.35
C VAL A 45 12.25 27.15 15.85
N SER A 46 11.48 26.37 15.10
CA SER A 46 11.64 26.25 13.64
C SER A 46 11.29 27.58 12.95
N HIS A 47 12.27 28.20 12.31
CA HIS A 47 12.17 29.57 11.77
C HIS A 47 11.03 29.82 10.78
N SER A 48 10.51 28.79 10.12
CA SER A 48 9.50 28.88 9.07
C SER A 48 8.06 28.64 9.55
N THR A 49 7.85 28.32 10.82
CA THR A 49 6.51 27.96 11.34
C THR A 49 6.24 28.65 12.66
N THR A 50 4.96 28.81 13.01
CA THR A 50 4.51 29.47 14.24
C THR A 50 3.55 28.57 15.01
N HIS A 51 3.63 28.57 16.34
CA HIS A 51 2.73 27.84 17.23
C HIS A 51 1.81 28.81 17.99
N ALA A 52 0.75 29.27 17.32
CA ALA A 52 -0.17 30.25 17.91
C ALA A 52 -1.02 29.63 19.02
N LEU A 53 -1.25 30.40 20.10
CA LEU A 53 -2.25 30.09 21.11
C LEU A 53 -3.64 30.45 20.59
N VAL A 54 -4.57 29.51 20.67
CA VAL A 54 -5.97 29.70 20.26
C VAL A 54 -6.91 29.21 21.35
N ARG A 55 -8.16 29.68 21.31
CA ARG A 55 -9.26 28.97 21.96
C ARG A 55 -9.63 27.78 21.08
N PRO A 56 -9.53 26.55 21.56
CA PRO A 56 -9.86 25.39 20.76
C PRO A 56 -11.37 25.30 20.50
N PRO A 57 -11.79 24.66 19.39
CA PRO A 57 -13.21 24.51 19.05
C PRO A 57 -13.96 23.61 20.04
N VAL A 58 -13.27 22.65 20.65
CA VAL A 58 -13.79 21.85 21.76
C VAL A 58 -13.11 22.32 23.05
N PRO A 59 -13.85 22.77 24.09
CA PRO A 59 -13.25 23.18 25.36
C PRO A 59 -12.45 22.05 26.04
N VAL A 60 -11.25 22.36 26.52
CA VAL A 60 -10.38 21.39 27.21
C VAL A 60 -11.01 21.08 28.58
N ASN A 61 -11.35 19.81 28.83
CA ASN A 61 -12.05 19.38 30.05
C ASN A 61 -13.32 20.21 30.38
N GLY A 62 -14.00 20.75 29.36
CA GLY A 62 -15.18 21.59 29.54
C GLY A 62 -14.90 23.05 29.93
N ASP A 63 -13.64 23.47 30.03
CA ASP A 63 -13.25 24.85 30.37
C ASP A 63 -12.97 25.67 29.09
N PRO A 64 -13.84 26.63 28.72
CA PRO A 64 -13.68 27.45 27.50
C PRO A 64 -12.59 28.53 27.65
N SER A 65 -12.01 28.70 28.83
CA SER A 65 -10.93 29.65 29.09
C SER A 65 -9.55 29.08 28.76
N GLN A 66 -9.41 27.75 28.70
CA GLN A 66 -8.14 27.10 28.39
C GLN A 66 -7.74 27.34 26.92
N LEU A 67 -6.47 27.66 26.72
CA LEU A 67 -5.86 27.86 25.41
C LEU A 67 -5.06 26.63 25.01
N ALA A 68 -4.90 26.44 23.71
CA ALA A 68 -4.08 25.38 23.13
C ALA A 68 -3.21 25.94 22.00
N TRP A 69 -2.07 25.28 21.73
CA TRP A 69 -1.31 25.55 20.51
C TRP A 69 -2.02 24.94 19.30
N LYS A 70 -2.18 25.73 18.23
CA LYS A 70 -2.79 25.28 16.97
C LYS A 70 -1.71 24.93 15.94
N ALA A 71 -1.83 23.74 15.35
CA ALA A 71 -1.16 23.37 14.11
C ALA A 71 -2.13 23.54 12.94
N VAL A 72 -1.63 24.06 11.82
CA VAL A 72 -2.38 24.13 10.55
C VAL A 72 -1.60 23.34 9.51
N PHE A 73 -2.30 22.51 8.74
CA PHE A 73 -1.69 21.71 7.69
C PHE A 73 -2.35 22.09 6.35
N PRO A 74 -1.78 23.05 5.60
CA PRO A 74 -2.28 23.39 4.28
C PRO A 74 -2.27 22.18 3.34
N GLU A 75 -3.13 22.20 2.32
CA GLU A 75 -3.15 21.17 1.29
C GLU A 75 -1.75 21.03 0.65
N GLY A 76 -1.29 19.79 0.49
CA GLY A 76 0.05 19.49 -0.03
C GLY A 76 1.20 19.77 0.95
N SER A 77 0.93 20.25 2.16
CA SER A 77 1.98 20.42 3.18
C SER A 77 2.53 19.08 3.64
N ILE A 78 3.84 19.05 3.86
CA ILE A 78 4.57 17.89 4.36
C ILE A 78 5.62 18.37 5.38
N ASN A 79 6.74 17.64 5.53
CA ASN A 79 7.87 18.07 6.33
C ASN A 79 8.28 19.52 6.01
N PRO A 80 8.34 20.43 7.01
CA PRO A 80 8.73 21.84 6.83
C PRO A 80 10.14 22.07 6.26
N GLY A 81 10.99 21.04 6.23
CA GLY A 81 12.29 21.06 5.55
C GLY A 81 12.20 20.94 4.02
N ASN A 82 11.04 20.58 3.46
CA ASN A 82 10.82 20.58 2.02
C ASN A 82 10.70 22.02 1.51
N LYS A 83 11.51 22.35 0.49
CA LYS A 83 11.61 23.74 -0.04
C LYS A 83 10.49 24.13 -1.00
N THR A 84 9.69 23.16 -1.48
CA THR A 84 8.68 23.37 -2.52
C THR A 84 7.26 23.17 -2.00
N ALA A 85 7.08 22.43 -0.91
CA ALA A 85 5.78 22.19 -0.32
C ALA A 85 5.34 23.37 0.56
N PRO A 86 4.03 23.63 0.68
CA PRO A 86 3.50 24.55 1.68
C PRO A 86 3.94 24.17 3.10
N LEU A 87 4.21 25.18 3.92
CA LEU A 87 4.61 24.98 5.30
C LEU A 87 3.40 24.53 6.13
N GLY A 88 3.51 23.37 6.78
CA GLY A 88 2.47 22.81 7.64
C GLY A 88 3.01 22.42 9.01
N GLY A 89 2.18 22.60 10.03
CA GLY A 89 2.51 22.32 11.42
C GLY A 89 3.53 23.30 12.01
N PHE A 90 4.27 22.84 13.03
CA PHE A 90 5.31 23.63 13.70
C PHE A 90 6.29 22.73 14.47
N GLY A 91 7.41 23.29 14.93
CA GLY A 91 8.31 22.56 15.81
C GLY A 91 9.27 23.39 16.65
N PHE A 92 9.55 22.91 17.87
CA PHE A 92 10.48 23.46 18.84
C PHE A 92 10.89 22.41 19.89
N TYR A 93 11.84 22.76 20.74
CA TYR A 93 12.21 21.98 21.92
C TYR A 93 11.76 22.72 23.18
N LEU A 94 11.37 21.97 24.21
CA LEU A 94 11.05 22.55 25.52
C LEU A 94 11.72 21.74 26.64
N ARG A 95 12.20 22.45 27.65
CA ARG A 95 12.95 21.91 28.79
C ARG A 95 12.23 22.11 30.13
N GLY A 96 11.15 22.89 30.13
CA GLY A 96 10.45 23.30 31.34
C GLY A 96 11.10 24.51 32.03
N PRO A 97 10.55 24.93 33.18
CA PRO A 97 11.08 26.02 33.99
C PRO A 97 12.53 25.77 34.43
N PRO A 98 13.34 26.81 34.70
CA PRO A 98 14.75 26.66 35.04
C PRO A 98 15.04 25.67 36.18
N ALA A 99 14.21 25.65 37.23
CA ALA A 99 14.37 24.73 38.36
C ALA A 99 14.19 23.25 37.94
N PHE A 100 13.21 22.98 37.07
CA PHE A 100 12.99 21.62 36.53
C PHE A 100 14.11 21.21 35.58
N ALA A 101 14.51 22.10 34.67
CA ALA A 101 15.60 21.85 33.74
C ALA A 101 16.93 21.58 34.45
N GLN A 102 17.20 22.28 35.57
CA GLN A 102 18.37 22.04 36.41
C GLN A 102 18.28 20.68 37.13
N ALA A 103 17.12 20.33 37.67
CA ALA A 103 16.91 19.05 38.34
C ALA A 103 17.07 17.85 37.39
N LEU A 104 16.68 17.97 36.13
CA LEU A 104 16.92 16.94 35.10
C LEU A 104 18.41 16.68 34.83
N ALA A 105 19.33 17.54 35.28
CA ALA A 105 20.75 17.27 35.16
C ALA A 105 21.26 16.24 36.18
N ASP A 106 20.52 15.99 37.25
CA ASP A 106 20.85 15.02 38.29
C ASP A 106 20.39 13.60 37.88
N PRO A 107 21.31 12.63 37.75
CA PRO A 107 20.96 11.24 37.45
C PRO A 107 19.99 10.61 38.48
N ALA A 108 20.00 11.06 39.74
CA ALA A 108 19.10 10.57 40.78
C ALA A 108 17.64 11.03 40.56
N VAL A 109 17.44 12.11 39.80
CA VAL A 109 16.13 12.67 39.46
C VAL A 109 15.65 12.18 38.09
N ASN A 110 16.57 11.99 37.14
CA ASN A 110 16.27 11.68 35.73
C ASN A 110 16.33 10.16 35.41
N GLY A 111 16.08 9.30 36.40
CA GLY A 111 15.96 7.86 36.17
C GLY A 111 14.66 7.49 35.44
N GLU A 112 13.59 8.25 35.67
CA GLU A 112 12.27 7.99 35.13
C GLU A 112 11.51 9.30 34.96
N VAL A 113 11.02 9.57 33.75
CA VAL A 113 10.32 10.80 33.40
C VAL A 113 8.96 10.46 32.80
N VAL A 114 7.94 11.21 33.22
CA VAL A 114 6.60 11.14 32.64
C VAL A 114 6.27 12.49 32.00
N MET A 115 5.73 12.44 30.80
CA MET A 115 5.16 13.58 30.09
C MET A 115 3.72 13.26 29.71
N GLY A 116 2.85 14.27 29.76
CA GLY A 116 1.52 14.16 29.16
C GLY A 116 1.06 15.45 28.52
N TYR A 117 0.20 15.32 27.52
CA TYR A 117 -0.51 16.42 26.86
C TYR A 117 -1.86 15.93 26.33
N ASP A 118 -2.80 16.86 26.17
CA ASP A 118 -4.06 16.59 25.47
C ASP A 118 -3.92 17.04 24.00
N VAL A 119 -4.38 16.23 23.06
CA VAL A 119 -4.41 16.53 21.61
C VAL A 119 -5.82 16.44 21.07
N LEU A 120 -6.20 17.36 20.19
CA LEU A 120 -7.49 17.38 19.49
C LEU A 120 -7.23 17.36 17.98
N PHE A 121 -7.76 16.35 17.31
CA PHE A 121 -7.96 16.38 15.87
C PHE A 121 -9.38 16.89 15.61
N GLU A 122 -9.54 17.94 14.80
CA GLU A 122 -10.87 18.48 14.45
C GLU A 122 -11.73 17.40 13.77
N GLU A 123 -13.06 17.53 13.81
CA GLU A 123 -14.00 16.45 13.40
C GLU A 123 -13.78 15.98 11.95
N ASP A 124 -13.41 16.91 11.07
CA ASP A 124 -13.10 16.74 9.65
C ASP A 124 -11.59 16.58 9.37
N PHE A 125 -10.77 16.34 10.40
CA PHE A 125 -9.34 16.18 10.22
C PHE A 125 -9.02 14.93 9.39
N HIS A 126 -8.43 15.16 8.22
CA HIS A 126 -7.94 14.08 7.37
C HIS A 126 -6.56 13.62 7.82
N PHE A 127 -6.46 12.41 8.36
CA PHE A 127 -5.19 11.87 8.86
C PHE A 127 -4.11 11.67 7.78
N GLN A 128 -4.50 11.63 6.50
CA GLN A 128 -3.61 11.35 5.37
C GLN A 128 -2.74 10.11 5.65
N LYS A 129 -1.51 10.08 5.17
CA LYS A 129 -0.54 8.99 5.41
C LYS A 129 0.07 8.97 6.82
N GLY A 130 -0.25 9.98 7.63
CA GLY A 130 0.25 10.15 8.98
C GLY A 130 1.06 11.41 9.22
N GLY A 131 1.41 11.66 10.46
CA GLY A 131 2.19 12.82 10.87
C GLY A 131 2.78 12.69 12.27
N LYS A 132 3.65 13.64 12.61
CA LYS A 132 4.43 13.62 13.86
C LYS A 132 3.68 14.28 15.01
N LEU A 133 3.82 13.73 16.20
CA LEU A 133 3.34 14.29 17.46
C LEU A 133 4.51 14.51 18.43
N PRO A 134 4.30 15.35 19.46
CA PRO A 134 5.27 15.55 20.52
C PRO A 134 5.67 14.26 21.22
N GLY A 135 6.91 14.23 21.72
CA GLY A 135 7.38 13.17 22.61
C GLY A 135 8.73 13.52 23.25
N ILE A 136 9.20 12.63 24.11
CA ILE A 136 10.41 12.82 24.92
C ILE A 136 11.67 12.78 24.04
N TYR A 137 12.67 13.60 24.39
CA TYR A 137 14.00 13.50 23.79
C TYR A 137 15.09 13.54 24.86
N GLY A 138 16.26 13.01 24.53
CA GLY A 138 17.39 12.99 25.43
C GLY A 138 18.69 12.59 24.76
N GLY A 139 19.75 12.57 25.57
CA GLY A 139 21.11 12.30 25.11
C GLY A 139 22.17 13.08 25.89
N VAL A 140 23.40 13.01 25.41
CA VAL A 140 24.56 13.68 26.01
C VAL A 140 24.68 15.10 25.46
N GLY A 141 24.52 16.10 26.32
CA GLY A 141 24.69 17.51 25.94
C GLY A 141 23.89 17.88 24.69
N ASP A 142 24.53 18.55 23.73
CA ASP A 142 23.87 18.97 22.50
C ASP A 142 23.59 17.82 21.50
N SER A 143 24.15 16.62 21.71
CA SER A 143 23.84 15.45 20.88
C SER A 143 22.39 15.00 21.01
N ALA A 144 21.69 15.41 22.08
CA ALA A 144 20.26 15.17 22.24
C ALA A 144 19.40 15.86 21.18
N TYR A 145 19.87 16.97 20.61
CA TYR A 145 19.15 17.69 19.56
C TYR A 145 19.38 17.06 18.19
N GLY A 146 18.37 17.15 17.32
CA GLY A 146 18.47 16.60 15.96
C GLY A 146 18.66 15.09 15.91
N CYS A 147 18.31 14.37 16.99
CA CYS A 147 18.27 12.92 17.04
C CYS A 147 17.07 12.39 16.24
N THR A 148 17.03 12.67 14.93
CA THR A 148 15.91 12.39 14.02
C THR A 148 16.36 11.56 12.82
N GLY A 149 15.44 11.15 11.94
CA GLY A 149 15.77 10.36 10.76
C GLY A 149 16.76 11.07 9.83
N GLY A 150 17.60 10.30 9.14
CA GLY A 150 18.64 10.80 8.22
C GLY A 150 19.98 11.13 8.88
N ARG A 151 20.05 11.41 10.20
CA ARG A 151 21.33 11.57 10.92
C ARG A 151 21.83 10.22 11.41
N GLN A 152 23.01 9.75 10.98
CA GLN A 152 23.58 8.49 11.47
C GLN A 152 24.72 8.67 12.49
N THR A 153 25.17 9.91 12.69
CA THR A 153 26.26 10.23 13.63
C THR A 153 25.78 10.30 15.08
N ASP A 154 26.61 9.81 16.00
CA ASP A 154 26.39 9.84 17.46
C ASP A 154 25.07 9.24 17.95
N ARG A 155 24.49 8.30 17.18
CA ARG A 155 23.21 7.67 17.54
C ARG A 155 23.26 6.92 18.87
N CYS A 156 24.45 6.47 19.28
CA CYS A 156 24.68 5.88 20.60
C CYS A 156 24.56 6.89 21.76
N ARG A 157 24.56 8.20 21.49
CA ARG A 157 24.58 9.26 22.51
C ARG A 157 23.26 10.04 22.59
N CYS A 158 22.22 9.64 21.87
CA CYS A 158 20.95 10.36 21.83
C CYS A 158 19.74 9.44 21.65
N PHE A 159 18.58 9.94 22.07
CA PHE A 159 17.29 9.33 21.75
C PHE A 159 16.19 10.38 21.53
N ASN A 160 15.17 10.01 20.78
CA ASN A 160 13.97 10.81 20.53
C ASN A 160 12.78 9.87 20.32
N LEU A 161 11.72 10.08 21.10
CA LEU A 161 10.61 9.15 21.27
C LEU A 161 9.30 9.86 20.93
N ARG A 162 9.24 10.40 19.71
CA ARG A 162 8.03 11.10 19.26
C ARG A 162 6.96 10.10 18.86
N LEU A 163 5.71 10.45 19.11
CA LEU A 163 4.59 9.67 18.61
C LEU A 163 4.26 10.05 17.17
N MET A 164 3.48 9.20 16.50
CA MET A 164 2.89 9.51 15.21
C MET A 164 1.42 9.10 15.17
N TRP A 165 0.65 9.78 14.33
CA TRP A 165 -0.56 9.22 13.75
C TRP A 165 -0.26 8.69 12.34
N ARG A 166 -1.11 7.79 11.86
CA ARG A 166 -1.12 7.17 10.53
C ARG A 166 -2.52 7.30 9.92
N GLU A 167 -2.71 6.67 8.76
CA GLU A 167 -4.02 6.54 8.13
C GLU A 167 -5.07 6.07 9.14
N LEU A 168 -6.29 6.60 9.01
CA LEU A 168 -7.43 6.30 9.89
C LEU A 168 -7.19 6.64 11.37
N GLY A 169 -6.15 7.41 11.70
CA GLY A 169 -5.83 7.82 13.06
C GLY A 169 -5.00 6.81 13.84
N ASP A 170 -4.46 5.77 13.20
CA ASP A 170 -3.64 4.76 13.88
C ASP A 170 -2.42 5.40 14.56
N GLY A 171 -2.22 5.10 15.83
CA GLY A 171 -1.11 5.61 16.61
C GLY A 171 0.10 4.69 16.62
N GLU A 172 1.29 5.26 16.78
CA GLU A 172 2.53 4.52 17.01
C GLU A 172 3.55 5.36 17.81
N LEU A 173 4.47 4.67 18.47
CA LEU A 173 5.70 5.27 18.98
C LEU A 173 6.73 5.26 17.84
N TYR A 174 7.31 6.42 17.52
CA TYR A 174 8.39 6.53 16.54
C TYR A 174 9.73 6.80 17.23
N ALA A 175 10.44 5.72 17.50
CA ALA A 175 11.62 5.72 18.36
C ALA A 175 12.92 5.85 17.56
N TYR A 176 13.70 6.86 17.91
CA TYR A 176 15.12 6.96 17.61
C TYR A 176 15.88 6.66 18.89
N ILE A 177 16.50 5.49 18.98
CA ILE A 177 17.28 5.07 20.16
C ILE A 177 18.64 4.50 19.70
N PRO A 178 19.61 4.30 20.61
CA PRO A 178 20.86 3.63 20.29
C PRO A 178 20.64 2.31 19.53
N GLN A 179 21.38 2.10 18.45
CA GLN A 179 21.19 0.96 17.53
C GLN A 179 21.91 -0.30 18.05
N THR A 180 21.52 -0.78 19.23
CA THR A 180 22.00 -2.07 19.75
C THR A 180 21.15 -3.21 19.17
N LYS A 181 21.75 -4.40 19.07
CA LYS A 181 21.00 -5.62 18.68
C LYS A 181 19.80 -5.83 19.59
N ARG A 182 20.00 -5.62 20.90
CA ARG A 182 18.95 -5.76 21.91
C ARG A 182 17.77 -4.82 21.69
N ASN A 183 18.04 -3.53 21.48
CA ASN A 183 17.00 -2.54 21.22
C ASN A 183 16.18 -2.90 19.99
N THR A 184 16.85 -3.36 18.94
CA THR A 184 16.19 -3.85 17.73
C THR A 184 15.22 -4.99 18.03
N GLU A 185 15.68 -6.03 18.75
CA GLU A 185 14.84 -7.17 19.13
C GLU A 185 13.63 -6.72 19.96
N ARG A 186 13.87 -5.94 21.03
CA ARG A 186 12.81 -5.51 21.96
C ARG A 186 11.77 -4.61 21.33
N LEU A 187 12.17 -3.68 20.47
CA LEU A 187 11.21 -2.82 19.79
C LEU A 187 10.40 -3.59 18.74
N LEU A 188 11.00 -4.55 18.03
CA LEU A 188 10.29 -5.36 17.03
C LEU A 188 9.30 -6.37 17.66
N GLU A 189 9.52 -6.77 18.91
CA GLU A 189 8.61 -7.63 19.67
C GLU A 189 7.30 -6.93 20.08
N VAL A 190 7.26 -5.58 20.06
CA VAL A 190 6.09 -4.83 20.53
C VAL A 190 4.92 -5.00 19.54
N PRO A 191 3.76 -5.53 19.97
CA PRO A 191 2.58 -5.68 19.12
C PRO A 191 1.86 -4.33 18.89
N PRO A 192 0.91 -4.24 17.94
CA PRO A 192 0.53 -5.28 16.98
C PRO A 192 1.43 -5.30 15.74
N ARG A 193 2.20 -4.24 15.50
CA ARG A 193 3.10 -4.13 14.35
C ARG A 193 4.26 -3.19 14.63
N SER A 194 5.48 -3.72 14.63
CA SER A 194 6.70 -2.93 14.77
C SER A 194 7.64 -3.14 13.59
N ILE A 195 8.29 -2.06 13.15
CA ILE A 195 9.09 -2.01 11.92
C ILE A 195 10.35 -1.19 12.20
N GLN A 196 11.51 -1.74 11.85
CA GLN A 196 12.76 -1.00 11.82
C GLN A 196 12.95 -0.39 10.43
N HIS A 197 13.20 0.91 10.39
CA HIS A 197 13.66 1.63 9.22
C HIS A 197 15.16 1.93 9.40
N PRO A 198 16.07 1.30 8.61
CA PRO A 198 17.51 1.43 8.80
C PRO A 198 18.00 2.89 8.88
N ASP A 199 17.40 3.78 8.09
CA ASP A 199 17.78 5.20 8.02
C ASP A 199 16.94 6.14 8.90
N TYR A 200 15.80 5.65 9.40
CA TYR A 200 14.74 6.50 9.95
C TYR A 200 14.20 6.07 11.32
N GLY A 201 14.80 5.09 11.99
CA GLY A 201 14.42 4.69 13.35
C GLY A 201 13.35 3.60 13.37
N PHE A 202 12.59 3.48 14.46
CA PHE A 202 11.62 2.41 14.64
C PHE A 202 10.19 2.95 14.67
N SER A 203 9.32 2.35 13.89
CA SER A 203 7.87 2.43 14.06
C SER A 203 7.46 1.32 15.02
N VAL A 204 7.02 1.66 16.23
CA VAL A 204 6.78 0.69 17.31
C VAL A 204 5.30 0.67 17.66
N GLY A 205 4.70 -0.52 17.66
CA GLY A 205 3.30 -0.75 18.02
C GLY A 205 2.30 0.02 17.15
N ARG A 206 2.51 0.08 15.83
CA ARG A 206 1.60 0.77 14.91
C ARG A 206 0.20 0.17 14.94
N GLY A 207 -0.78 1.01 15.25
CA GLY A 207 -2.17 0.61 15.41
C GLY A 207 -2.49 0.06 16.80
N ALA A 208 -1.58 0.17 17.78
CA ALA A 208 -1.85 -0.19 19.17
C ALA A 208 -2.94 0.68 19.80
N TRP A 209 -3.16 1.87 19.26
CA TRP A 209 -4.31 2.73 19.54
C TRP A 209 -4.75 3.48 18.29
N ARG A 210 -5.90 4.15 18.37
CA ARG A 210 -6.41 5.02 17.31
C ARG A 210 -6.88 6.35 17.89
N PHE A 211 -6.43 7.45 17.29
CA PHE A 211 -6.85 8.79 17.62
C PHE A 211 -8.24 9.07 17.01
N PRO A 212 -9.23 9.43 17.83
CA PRO A 212 -10.52 9.92 17.33
C PRO A 212 -10.40 11.37 16.86
N THR A 213 -11.32 11.77 15.97
CA THR A 213 -11.57 13.17 15.64
C THR A 213 -12.67 13.74 16.54
N GLY A 214 -12.75 15.08 16.64
CA GLY A 214 -13.83 15.79 17.33
C GLY A 214 -13.76 15.77 18.86
N ARG A 215 -12.73 15.15 19.47
CA ARG A 215 -12.52 15.20 20.94
C ARG A 215 -11.05 15.27 21.34
N TRP A 216 -10.82 15.74 22.56
CA TRP A 216 -9.52 15.68 23.21
C TRP A 216 -9.17 14.23 23.56
N THR A 217 -7.93 13.85 23.25
CA THR A 217 -7.30 12.60 23.65
C THR A 217 -6.10 12.91 24.52
N ARG A 218 -6.05 12.32 25.71
CA ARG A 218 -4.91 12.44 26.61
C ARG A 218 -3.84 11.46 26.20
N VAL A 219 -2.64 11.97 25.98
CA VAL A 219 -1.45 11.21 25.65
C VAL A 219 -0.46 11.33 26.80
N THR A 220 0.00 10.22 27.34
CA THR A 220 1.05 10.18 28.36
C THR A 220 2.15 9.24 27.92
N GLU A 221 3.40 9.68 28.02
CA GLU A 221 4.61 8.91 27.72
C GLU A 221 5.47 8.81 29.00
N ARG A 222 5.80 7.58 29.41
CA ARG A 222 6.73 7.30 30.49
C ARG A 222 8.01 6.70 29.92
N VAL A 223 9.14 7.26 30.29
CA VAL A 223 10.48 6.78 29.90
C VAL A 223 11.29 6.53 31.15
N LYS A 224 11.70 5.28 31.33
CA LYS A 224 12.67 4.86 32.34
C LYS A 224 14.01 4.63 31.67
N MET A 225 15.01 5.40 32.08
CA MET A 225 16.39 5.23 31.63
C MET A 225 16.93 3.91 32.18
N ASN A 226 17.76 3.22 31.40
CA ASN A 226 18.47 2.06 31.92
C ASN A 226 19.65 2.47 32.82
N ASP A 227 19.99 1.59 33.74
CA ASP A 227 21.26 1.65 34.46
C ASP A 227 22.42 1.39 33.49
N LEU A 228 23.58 2.01 33.73
CA LEU A 228 24.73 1.86 32.84
C LEU A 228 25.21 0.40 32.85
N GLY A 229 25.27 -0.23 31.68
CA GLY A 229 25.61 -1.65 31.51
C GLY A 229 24.42 -2.61 31.62
N GLU A 230 23.22 -2.13 31.98
CA GLU A 230 22.03 -2.95 32.16
C GLU A 230 20.99 -2.74 31.05
N GLU A 231 20.18 -3.77 30.81
CA GLU A 231 19.07 -3.77 29.85
C GLU A 231 17.72 -3.65 30.58
N ASN A 232 17.51 -2.58 31.34
CA ASN A 232 16.31 -2.39 32.18
C ASN A 232 15.55 -1.08 31.90
N GLY A 233 15.82 -0.44 30.76
CA GLY A 233 15.09 0.73 30.29
C GLY A 233 13.70 0.35 29.77
N GLU A 234 12.76 1.28 29.91
CA GLU A 234 11.35 1.07 29.56
C GLU A 234 10.78 2.31 28.87
N ILE A 235 9.91 2.09 27.89
CA ILE A 235 9.08 3.14 27.28
C ILE A 235 7.64 2.66 27.31
N GLU A 236 6.75 3.47 27.84
CA GLU A 236 5.33 3.15 27.96
C GLU A 236 4.48 4.32 27.50
N VAL A 237 3.47 4.03 26.67
CA VAL A 237 2.52 5.02 26.16
C VAL A 237 1.14 4.70 26.69
N PHE A 238 0.49 5.72 27.25
CA PHE A 238 -0.88 5.67 27.72
C PHE A 238 -1.75 6.59 26.89
N ILE A 239 -2.95 6.11 26.54
CA ILE A 239 -3.96 6.87 25.81
C ILE A 239 -5.25 6.87 26.63
N ASP A 240 -5.71 8.07 26.99
CA ASP A 240 -6.81 8.28 27.92
C ASP A 240 -6.67 7.46 29.22
N GLY A 241 -5.43 7.35 29.72
CA GLY A 241 -5.07 6.63 30.93
C GLY A 241 -4.86 5.13 30.78
N ASN A 242 -5.10 4.55 29.60
CA ASN A 242 -4.88 3.12 29.36
C ASN A 242 -3.49 2.89 28.78
N SER A 243 -2.70 1.97 29.35
CA SER A 243 -1.42 1.54 28.76
C SER A 243 -1.70 0.81 27.44
N VAL A 244 -1.27 1.40 26.33
CA VAL A 244 -1.49 0.87 24.96
C VAL A 244 -0.22 0.30 24.35
N LEU A 245 0.95 0.69 24.86
CA LEU A 245 2.24 0.26 24.36
C LEU A 245 3.23 0.22 25.52
N LEU A 246 3.91 -0.92 25.70
CA LEU A 246 5.00 -1.07 26.64
C LEU A 246 6.18 -1.79 25.97
N ALA A 247 7.31 -1.11 25.90
CA ALA A 247 8.59 -1.66 25.48
C ALA A 247 9.52 -1.74 26.70
N THR A 248 10.07 -2.92 26.98
CA THR A 248 10.96 -3.16 28.12
C THR A 248 12.28 -3.75 27.65
N GLY A 249 13.29 -3.70 28.52
CA GLY A 249 14.59 -4.27 28.24
C GLY A 249 15.45 -3.42 27.30
N LEU A 250 15.22 -2.10 27.29
CA LEU A 250 15.87 -1.16 26.38
C LEU A 250 17.16 -0.59 26.97
N VAL A 251 18.07 -0.18 26.08
CA VAL A 251 19.34 0.50 26.38
C VAL A 251 19.30 1.90 25.75
N LEU A 252 18.91 2.91 26.53
CA LEU A 252 18.86 4.33 26.13
C LEU A 252 20.16 5.08 26.49
N ARG A 253 20.88 4.59 27.49
CA ARG A 253 22.20 5.03 27.97
C ARG A 253 23.21 3.92 27.68
N THR A 254 24.17 4.21 26.82
CA THR A 254 25.23 3.27 26.42
C THR A 254 26.58 3.64 27.05
N ASP A 255 27.57 2.77 26.92
CA ASP A 255 28.95 3.05 27.35
C ASP A 255 29.60 4.21 26.58
N ASP A 256 29.19 4.45 25.33
CA ASP A 256 29.62 5.61 24.52
C ASP A 256 28.90 6.91 24.90
N GLY A 257 27.82 6.81 25.68
CA GLY A 257 27.00 7.93 26.13
C GLY A 257 26.55 7.78 27.59
N PRO A 258 27.47 7.62 28.56
CA PRO A 258 27.10 7.29 29.94
C PRO A 258 26.31 8.42 30.61
N ASP A 259 26.50 9.67 30.16
CA ASP A 259 25.78 10.84 30.65
C ASP A 259 24.43 11.08 29.96
N ALA A 260 23.98 10.15 29.10
CA ALA A 260 22.72 10.26 28.40
C ALA A 260 21.55 10.24 29.38
N ARG A 261 20.63 11.19 29.19
CA ARG A 261 19.46 11.42 30.05
C ARG A 261 18.36 12.14 29.28
N VAL A 262 17.14 12.13 29.80
CA VAL A 262 16.04 12.92 29.22
C VAL A 262 16.37 14.40 29.33
N GLN A 263 16.19 15.16 28.25
CA GLN A 263 16.42 16.60 28.25
C GLN A 263 15.14 17.42 28.09
N GLY A 264 14.00 16.79 27.85
CA GLY A 264 12.71 17.47 27.75
C GLY A 264 11.88 16.90 26.61
N LEU A 265 11.08 17.76 25.97
CA LEU A 265 10.18 17.37 24.89
C LEU A 265 10.59 17.99 23.56
N HIS A 266 10.49 17.18 22.51
CA HIS A 266 10.59 17.62 21.14
C HIS A 266 9.18 17.73 20.60
N VAL A 267 8.66 18.96 20.58
CA VAL A 267 7.35 19.27 20.02
C VAL A 267 7.56 19.52 18.55
N GLN A 268 7.17 18.59 17.70
CA GLN A 268 7.23 18.80 16.25
C GLN A 268 6.09 18.03 15.60
N THR A 269 5.26 18.75 14.85
CA THR A 269 4.11 18.19 14.14
C THR A 269 4.07 18.67 12.71
N PHE A 270 3.85 17.74 11.78
CA PHE A 270 3.77 17.92 10.32
C PHE A 270 3.28 16.60 9.70
N PHE A 271 2.72 16.64 8.49
CA PHE A 271 2.40 15.43 7.73
C PHE A 271 3.67 14.76 7.20
N GLY A 272 3.79 13.45 7.43
CA GLY A 272 4.91 12.66 6.92
C GLY A 272 4.76 12.34 5.43
N VAL A 273 5.81 12.66 4.68
CA VAL A 273 6.26 12.04 3.42
C VAL A 273 5.79 12.63 2.06
N THR A 274 6.78 13.01 1.23
CA THR A 274 6.75 12.93 -0.25
C THR A 274 7.22 11.54 -0.71
N ILE A 275 6.70 11.07 -1.86
CA ILE A 275 6.90 9.79 -2.58
C ILE A 275 8.30 9.10 -2.46
N SER A 276 9.38 9.81 -2.11
CA SER A 276 10.73 9.29 -1.93
C SER A 276 11.04 8.60 -0.59
N GLU A 277 10.35 8.88 0.53
CA GLU A 277 10.76 8.32 1.85
C GLU A 277 10.29 6.86 2.08
N MET A 278 9.62 6.25 1.11
CA MET A 278 9.23 4.83 1.13
C MET A 278 9.91 3.99 0.03
N SER A 279 10.94 4.52 -0.66
CA SER A 279 11.63 3.72 -1.69
C SER A 279 12.62 2.72 -1.10
N GLY A 280 12.81 2.65 0.22
CA GLY A 280 13.66 1.63 0.87
C GLY A 280 12.95 0.35 1.29
N ASP A 281 11.72 0.46 1.81
CA ASP A 281 11.05 -0.64 2.54
C ASP A 281 9.77 -1.19 1.89
N ARG A 282 9.34 -0.62 0.76
CA ARG A 282 8.22 -1.17 -0.02
C ARG A 282 8.74 -2.28 -0.94
N PRO A 283 8.06 -3.43 -1.01
CA PRO A 283 8.46 -4.50 -1.92
C PRO A 283 8.56 -3.97 -3.34
N LEU A 284 9.63 -4.35 -4.05
CA LEU A 284 9.78 -4.03 -5.46
C LEU A 284 9.01 -5.04 -6.31
N VAL A 285 8.02 -4.54 -7.05
CA VAL A 285 7.27 -5.31 -8.04
C VAL A 285 7.84 -5.02 -9.42
N LEU A 286 8.37 -6.03 -10.10
CA LEU A 286 8.78 -5.94 -11.50
C LEU A 286 7.66 -6.50 -12.39
N VAL A 287 7.21 -5.71 -13.36
CA VAL A 287 6.18 -6.12 -14.32
C VAL A 287 6.81 -6.38 -15.70
N LEU A 288 6.64 -7.60 -16.20
CA LEU A 288 6.94 -7.98 -17.59
C LEU A 288 5.72 -7.67 -18.45
N GLY A 289 5.91 -7.05 -19.62
CA GLY A 289 4.77 -6.65 -20.47
C GLY A 289 4.03 -5.39 -19.99
N ALA A 290 4.69 -4.56 -19.16
CA ALA A 290 4.15 -3.35 -18.53
C ALA A 290 3.56 -2.29 -19.49
N THR A 291 3.86 -2.37 -20.80
CA THR A 291 3.36 -1.42 -21.81
C THR A 291 2.17 -1.94 -22.61
N GLY A 292 1.75 -3.20 -22.40
CA GLY A 292 0.51 -3.73 -22.97
C GLY A 292 -0.71 -3.31 -22.15
N HIS A 293 -1.92 -3.60 -22.63
CA HIS A 293 -3.17 -3.20 -21.95
C HIS A 293 -3.26 -3.72 -20.51
N THR A 294 -3.20 -5.05 -20.31
CA THR A 294 -3.26 -5.65 -18.98
C THR A 294 -2.09 -5.20 -18.09
N GLY A 295 -0.87 -5.21 -18.62
CA GLY A 295 0.33 -4.79 -17.88
C GLY A 295 0.28 -3.32 -17.45
N GLY A 296 -0.21 -2.43 -18.31
CA GLY A 296 -0.38 -1.01 -18.01
C GLY A 296 -1.42 -0.77 -16.91
N SER A 297 -2.55 -1.48 -16.95
CA SER A 297 -3.56 -1.45 -15.88
C SER A 297 -2.97 -1.94 -14.55
N ILE A 298 -2.21 -3.05 -14.56
CA ILE A 298 -1.51 -3.58 -13.38
C ILE A 298 -0.54 -2.54 -12.81
N VAL A 299 0.29 -1.92 -13.64
CA VAL A 299 1.23 -0.89 -13.19
C VAL A 299 0.47 0.28 -12.54
N ASN A 300 -0.60 0.76 -13.16
CA ASN A 300 -1.40 1.86 -12.62
C ASN A 300 -1.96 1.51 -11.24
N GLY A 301 -2.53 0.32 -11.06
CA GLY A 301 -3.04 -0.14 -9.77
C GLY A 301 -1.95 -0.27 -8.71
N LEU A 302 -0.77 -0.81 -9.07
CA LEU A 302 0.37 -0.91 -8.16
C LEU A 302 0.88 0.46 -7.71
N VAL A 303 1.03 1.40 -8.65
CA VAL A 303 1.45 2.78 -8.34
C VAL A 303 0.40 3.49 -7.48
N ALA A 304 -0.88 3.41 -7.85
CA ALA A 304 -1.98 4.04 -7.12
C ALA A 304 -2.12 3.52 -5.69
N SER A 305 -1.85 2.23 -5.46
CA SER A 305 -1.89 1.64 -4.11
C SER A 305 -0.90 2.27 -3.14
N GLY A 306 0.20 2.84 -3.64
CA GLY A 306 1.29 3.35 -2.81
C GLY A 306 2.05 2.29 -2.00
N ASN A 307 1.68 1.01 -2.08
CA ASN A 307 2.25 -0.07 -1.27
C ASN A 307 3.56 -0.65 -1.84
N PHE A 308 3.85 -0.38 -3.11
CA PHE A 308 4.96 -0.98 -3.84
C PHE A 308 5.90 0.06 -4.42
N ARG A 309 7.18 -0.33 -4.58
CA ARG A 309 7.99 0.22 -5.66
C ARG A 309 7.64 -0.54 -6.93
N VAL A 310 7.57 0.14 -8.06
CA VAL A 310 7.20 -0.51 -9.33
C VAL A 310 8.34 -0.35 -10.32
N ALA A 311 8.75 -1.45 -10.92
CA ALA A 311 9.67 -1.51 -12.03
C ALA A 311 9.00 -2.16 -13.25
N ALA A 312 9.46 -1.82 -14.44
CA ALA A 312 9.01 -2.40 -15.69
C ALA A 312 10.20 -2.93 -16.49
N LEU A 313 10.11 -4.18 -16.97
CA LEU A 313 11.07 -4.70 -17.95
C LEU A 313 10.68 -4.19 -19.34
N ILE A 314 11.56 -3.40 -19.97
CA ILE A 314 11.32 -2.77 -21.26
C ILE A 314 12.37 -3.19 -22.28
N ARG A 315 11.90 -3.69 -23.42
CA ARG A 315 12.76 -4.04 -24.56
C ARG A 315 13.50 -2.82 -25.08
N PRO A 316 14.77 -2.96 -25.54
CA PRO A 316 15.54 -1.84 -26.09
C PRO A 316 14.78 -1.07 -27.18
N SER A 317 14.07 -1.77 -28.06
CA SER A 317 13.26 -1.19 -29.16
C SER A 317 12.05 -0.37 -28.70
N SER A 318 11.69 -0.44 -27.40
CA SER A 318 10.53 0.24 -26.84
C SER A 318 10.88 1.39 -25.90
N LEU A 319 12.16 1.60 -25.58
CA LEU A 319 12.60 2.57 -24.56
C LEU A 319 12.16 4.02 -24.80
N ALA A 320 12.04 4.42 -26.06
CA ALA A 320 11.67 5.78 -26.48
C ALA A 320 10.19 5.90 -26.89
N LYS A 321 9.38 4.85 -26.70
CA LYS A 321 7.96 4.90 -27.05
C LYS A 321 7.18 5.74 -26.02
N PRO A 322 6.11 6.43 -26.43
CA PRO A 322 5.28 7.24 -25.51
C PRO A 322 4.79 6.46 -24.28
N ALA A 323 4.44 5.18 -24.44
CA ALA A 323 4.03 4.32 -23.33
C ALA A 323 5.14 4.17 -22.27
N THR A 324 6.41 4.08 -22.66
CA THR A 324 7.53 4.00 -21.70
C THR A 324 7.81 5.35 -21.03
N GLU A 325 7.64 6.47 -21.75
CA GLU A 325 7.73 7.79 -21.13
C GLU A 325 6.63 8.01 -20.08
N ALA A 326 5.40 7.53 -20.34
CA ALA A 326 4.32 7.58 -19.37
C ALA A 326 4.66 6.79 -18.10
N LEU A 327 5.28 5.61 -18.23
CA LEU A 327 5.77 4.83 -17.08
C LEU A 327 6.82 5.61 -16.27
N ARG A 328 7.80 6.26 -16.93
CA ARG A 328 8.80 7.10 -16.24
C ARG A 328 8.14 8.25 -15.50
N ALA A 329 7.20 8.93 -16.14
CA ALA A 329 6.45 10.05 -15.54
C ALA A 329 5.63 9.61 -14.32
N ALA A 330 5.13 8.37 -14.32
CA ALA A 330 4.43 7.76 -13.19
C ALA A 330 5.37 7.26 -12.05
N GLY A 331 6.69 7.49 -12.17
CA GLY A 331 7.67 7.08 -11.16
C GLY A 331 8.05 5.60 -11.20
N VAL A 332 7.79 4.90 -12.32
CA VAL A 332 8.15 3.49 -12.53
C VAL A 332 9.62 3.39 -12.93
N GLU A 333 10.36 2.50 -12.26
CA GLU A 333 11.75 2.19 -12.58
C GLU A 333 11.82 1.39 -13.90
N ILE A 334 12.54 1.92 -14.90
CA ILE A 334 12.69 1.23 -16.19
C ILE A 334 13.93 0.34 -16.16
N ARG A 335 13.72 -0.97 -16.27
CA ARG A 335 14.79 -1.95 -16.42
C ARG A 335 14.85 -2.40 -17.88
N GLN A 336 15.96 -2.10 -18.54
CA GLN A 336 16.13 -2.50 -19.93
C GLN A 336 16.44 -4.00 -20.03
N GLY A 337 15.66 -4.73 -20.82
CA GLY A 337 15.89 -6.15 -21.11
C GLY A 337 14.78 -6.79 -21.93
N ASP A 338 15.01 -8.03 -22.34
CA ASP A 338 14.07 -8.86 -23.07
C ASP A 338 13.85 -10.19 -22.34
N LEU A 339 12.67 -10.79 -22.45
CA LEU A 339 12.35 -12.08 -21.86
C LEU A 339 13.30 -13.19 -22.35
N LEU A 340 13.88 -13.01 -23.54
CA LEU A 340 14.81 -13.93 -24.20
C LEU A 340 16.29 -13.65 -23.89
N ASP A 341 16.61 -12.73 -22.98
CA ASP A 341 17.99 -12.37 -22.62
C ASP A 341 18.76 -13.49 -21.88
N GLY A 342 18.11 -14.63 -21.60
CA GLY A 342 18.68 -15.76 -20.89
C GLY A 342 18.74 -15.55 -19.37
N VAL A 343 18.88 -16.65 -18.64
CA VAL A 343 18.73 -16.69 -17.17
C VAL A 343 19.73 -15.78 -16.45
N GLU A 344 20.99 -15.77 -16.86
CA GLU A 344 22.05 -15.00 -16.17
C GLU A 344 21.81 -13.49 -16.23
N LYS A 345 21.55 -12.96 -17.43
CA LYS A 345 21.27 -11.55 -17.65
C LYS A 345 19.97 -11.13 -16.97
N LEU A 346 18.92 -11.94 -17.08
CA LEU A 346 17.66 -11.69 -16.38
C LEU A 346 17.84 -11.71 -14.85
N THR A 347 18.68 -12.58 -14.30
CA THR A 347 18.96 -12.62 -12.85
C THR A 347 19.56 -11.29 -12.37
N SER A 348 20.51 -10.75 -13.15
CA SER A 348 21.12 -9.45 -12.88
C SER A 348 20.09 -8.32 -12.96
N ILE A 349 19.22 -8.35 -13.99
CA ILE A 349 18.14 -7.39 -14.15
C ILE A 349 17.11 -7.51 -13.04
N PHE A 350 16.89 -8.69 -12.44
CA PHE A 350 15.89 -8.92 -11.41
C PHE A 350 16.43 -8.69 -9.98
N ALA A 351 17.67 -8.22 -9.84
CA ALA A 351 18.25 -7.96 -8.52
C ALA A 351 17.37 -7.00 -7.68
N GLY A 352 17.12 -7.38 -6.43
CA GLY A 352 16.31 -6.62 -5.48
C GLY A 352 14.80 -6.64 -5.75
N VAL A 353 14.31 -7.45 -6.69
CA VAL A 353 12.87 -7.65 -6.92
C VAL A 353 12.29 -8.59 -5.87
N ASP A 354 11.19 -8.19 -5.23
CA ASP A 354 10.45 -9.03 -4.29
C ASP A 354 9.33 -9.82 -4.98
N ILE A 355 8.67 -9.21 -5.97
CA ILE A 355 7.50 -9.76 -6.67
C ILE A 355 7.71 -9.60 -8.18
N LEU A 356 7.60 -10.69 -8.93
CA LEU A 356 7.61 -10.66 -10.38
C LEU A 356 6.21 -10.93 -10.92
N ILE A 357 5.68 -10.01 -11.74
CA ILE A 357 4.39 -10.17 -12.42
C ILE A 357 4.64 -10.25 -13.91
N SER A 358 4.10 -11.27 -14.56
CA SER A 358 4.17 -11.44 -16.01
C SER A 358 2.83 -11.12 -16.64
N ALA A 359 2.78 -10.09 -17.48
CA ALA A 359 1.63 -9.70 -18.31
C ALA A 359 2.05 -9.66 -19.80
N VAL A 360 2.73 -10.71 -20.24
CA VAL A 360 3.23 -10.85 -21.61
C VAL A 360 2.11 -11.24 -22.59
N THR A 361 2.38 -11.16 -23.89
CA THR A 361 1.37 -11.53 -24.90
C THR A 361 1.17 -13.04 -24.95
N ALA A 362 0.00 -13.47 -25.45
CA ALA A 362 -0.36 -14.88 -25.60
C ALA A 362 0.66 -15.68 -26.44
N PHE A 363 1.37 -15.02 -27.36
CA PHE A 363 2.35 -15.66 -28.25
C PHE A 363 3.67 -16.04 -27.59
N VAL A 364 3.92 -15.59 -26.35
CA VAL A 364 5.20 -15.84 -25.65
C VAL A 364 5.02 -16.44 -24.26
N ILE A 365 3.87 -17.08 -24.00
CA ILE A 365 3.57 -17.72 -22.71
C ILE A 365 4.65 -18.73 -22.32
N GLU A 366 5.13 -19.54 -23.27
CA GLU A 366 6.16 -20.55 -23.00
C GLU A 366 7.54 -19.95 -22.68
N HIS A 367 7.82 -18.74 -23.15
CA HIS A 367 9.10 -18.05 -22.93
C HIS A 367 9.26 -17.52 -21.50
N GLN A 368 8.23 -17.61 -20.65
CA GLN A 368 8.31 -17.17 -19.25
C GLN A 368 9.25 -18.03 -18.38
N LYS A 369 9.54 -19.27 -18.80
CA LYS A 369 10.31 -20.24 -17.99
C LYS A 369 11.69 -19.70 -17.56
N ASP A 370 12.42 -19.05 -18.47
CA ASP A 370 13.75 -18.51 -18.16
C ASP A 370 13.69 -17.30 -17.22
N ALA A 371 12.69 -16.43 -17.39
CA ALA A 371 12.45 -15.35 -16.44
C ALA A 371 12.12 -15.89 -15.04
N PHE A 372 11.37 -16.98 -14.92
CA PHE A 372 11.07 -17.56 -13.60
C PHE A 372 12.29 -18.24 -12.98
N ARG A 373 13.14 -18.93 -13.76
CA ARG A 373 14.45 -19.41 -13.28
C ARG A 373 15.31 -18.26 -12.77
N ALA A 374 15.35 -17.15 -13.50
CA ALA A 374 16.07 -15.95 -13.09
C ALA A 374 15.48 -15.31 -11.83
N ALA A 375 14.15 -15.28 -11.71
CA ALA A 375 13.46 -14.79 -10.52
C ALA A 375 13.86 -15.59 -9.27
N LYS A 376 13.87 -16.93 -9.37
CA LYS A 376 14.36 -17.80 -8.30
C LYS A 376 15.81 -17.47 -7.93
N ALA A 377 16.69 -17.36 -8.93
CA ALA A 377 18.10 -17.07 -8.70
C ALA A 377 18.32 -15.68 -8.07
N ALA A 378 17.47 -14.69 -8.40
CA ALA A 378 17.50 -13.35 -7.85
C ALA A 378 16.86 -13.21 -6.46
N GLY A 379 16.26 -14.28 -5.92
CA GLY A 379 15.63 -14.28 -4.60
C GLY A 379 14.23 -13.68 -4.56
N VAL A 380 13.50 -13.67 -5.68
CA VAL A 380 12.11 -13.22 -5.76
C VAL A 380 11.23 -14.05 -4.82
N LYS A 381 10.36 -13.37 -4.07
CA LYS A 381 9.50 -13.96 -3.03
C LYS A 381 8.12 -14.34 -3.53
N ARG A 382 7.73 -13.86 -4.73
CA ARG A 382 6.42 -14.13 -5.34
C ARG A 382 6.49 -14.07 -6.87
N ILE A 383 5.94 -15.06 -7.56
CA ILE A 383 5.72 -15.01 -9.01
C ILE A 383 4.22 -15.00 -9.31
N VAL A 384 3.79 -14.07 -10.16
CA VAL A 384 2.46 -14.08 -10.80
C VAL A 384 2.67 -14.36 -12.29
N PRO A 385 2.41 -15.59 -12.76
CA PRO A 385 2.52 -15.92 -14.17
C PRO A 385 1.42 -15.26 -15.01
N CYS A 386 1.64 -15.19 -16.32
CA CYS A 386 0.69 -14.60 -17.26
C CYS A 386 -0.50 -15.52 -17.55
N ASP A 387 -1.43 -15.56 -16.60
CA ASP A 387 -2.71 -16.25 -16.74
C ASP A 387 -3.79 -15.31 -17.25
N PHE A 388 -4.34 -14.43 -16.41
CA PHE A 388 -5.26 -13.34 -16.77
C PHE A 388 -6.31 -13.73 -17.83
N GLY A 389 -6.93 -14.90 -17.68
CA GLY A 389 -7.95 -15.40 -18.59
C GLY A 389 -9.10 -16.06 -17.86
N THR A 390 -9.76 -17.01 -18.52
CA THR A 390 -10.84 -17.80 -17.95
C THR A 390 -10.31 -19.13 -17.38
N PRO A 391 -10.88 -19.64 -16.28
CA PRO A 391 -10.59 -21.02 -15.85
C PRO A 391 -11.05 -22.04 -16.89
N GLY A 392 -10.53 -23.27 -16.80
CA GLY A 392 -10.89 -24.37 -17.70
C GLY A 392 -10.11 -25.65 -17.43
N ALA A 393 -10.57 -26.74 -18.02
CA ALA A 393 -9.96 -28.04 -18.01
C ALA A 393 -8.81 -28.13 -19.04
N PRO A 394 -7.81 -29.01 -18.79
CA PRO A 394 -6.77 -29.27 -19.77
C PRO A 394 -7.33 -29.94 -21.04
N GLY A 395 -6.70 -29.70 -22.19
CA GLY A 395 -7.03 -30.30 -23.48
C GLY A 395 -8.18 -29.63 -24.23
N ILE A 396 -8.75 -28.54 -23.71
CA ILE A 396 -9.84 -27.79 -24.36
C ILE A 396 -9.30 -26.61 -25.17
N ARG A 397 -8.28 -25.92 -24.66
CA ARG A 397 -7.71 -24.73 -25.31
C ARG A 397 -6.19 -24.82 -25.27
N LYS A 398 -5.55 -24.78 -26.43
CA LYS A 398 -4.09 -24.90 -26.57
C LYS A 398 -3.34 -23.85 -25.74
N LEU A 399 -3.82 -22.61 -25.74
CA LEU A 399 -3.23 -21.52 -24.95
C LEU A 399 -3.39 -21.74 -23.43
N HIS A 400 -4.52 -22.33 -23.00
CA HIS A 400 -4.73 -22.65 -21.58
C HIS A 400 -3.80 -23.78 -21.14
N ASP A 401 -3.61 -24.80 -21.98
CA ASP A 401 -2.66 -25.88 -21.69
C ASP A 401 -1.22 -25.37 -21.54
N GLN A 402 -0.81 -24.40 -22.35
CA GLN A 402 0.48 -23.71 -22.19
C GLN A 402 0.57 -22.98 -20.84
N LYS A 403 -0.50 -22.29 -20.43
CA LYS A 403 -0.57 -21.62 -19.12
C LYS A 403 -0.52 -22.64 -17.98
N LEU A 404 -1.27 -23.74 -18.04
CA LEU A 404 -1.23 -24.82 -17.05
C LEU A 404 0.19 -25.40 -16.93
N ALA A 405 0.89 -25.63 -18.04
CA ALA A 405 2.28 -26.08 -18.02
C ALA A 405 3.23 -25.07 -17.36
N ILE A 406 2.96 -23.76 -17.50
CA ILE A 406 3.70 -22.72 -16.78
C ILE A 406 3.37 -22.73 -15.27
N ARG A 407 2.11 -22.94 -14.89
CA ARG A 407 1.71 -23.07 -13.47
C ARG A 407 2.44 -24.23 -12.81
N ASP A 408 2.48 -25.38 -13.47
CA ASP A 408 3.16 -26.57 -12.96
C ASP A 408 4.67 -26.34 -12.89
N PHE A 409 5.26 -25.71 -13.90
CA PHE A 409 6.67 -25.31 -13.86
C PHE A 409 7.00 -24.38 -12.69
N VAL A 410 6.18 -23.36 -12.40
CA VAL A 410 6.40 -22.44 -11.25
C VAL A 410 6.30 -23.18 -9.92
N LYS A 411 5.34 -24.11 -9.78
CA LYS A 411 5.22 -24.97 -8.59
C LYS A 411 6.45 -25.84 -8.39
N GLU A 412 6.90 -26.54 -9.44
CA GLU A 412 8.11 -27.36 -9.42
C GLU A 412 9.38 -26.56 -9.12
N LEU A 413 9.42 -25.31 -9.60
CA LEU A 413 10.51 -24.39 -9.33
C LEU A 413 10.61 -24.02 -7.84
N GLY A 414 9.52 -24.14 -7.07
CA GLY A 414 9.50 -23.95 -5.62
C GLY A 414 9.56 -22.48 -5.17
N VAL A 415 9.24 -21.55 -6.05
CA VAL A 415 9.08 -20.12 -5.70
C VAL A 415 7.62 -19.88 -5.32
N PRO A 416 7.32 -19.14 -4.23
CA PRO A 416 5.94 -18.85 -3.91
C PRO A 416 5.24 -18.12 -5.06
N TYR A 417 3.97 -18.44 -5.30
CA TYR A 417 3.26 -17.96 -6.48
C TYR A 417 1.84 -17.50 -6.17
N THR A 418 1.22 -16.79 -7.11
CA THR A 418 -0.22 -16.55 -7.11
C THR A 418 -0.72 -16.61 -8.55
N ILE A 419 -1.71 -17.44 -8.83
CA ILE A 419 -2.36 -17.51 -10.14
C ILE A 419 -3.56 -16.57 -10.12
N ILE A 420 -3.71 -15.75 -11.16
CA ILE A 420 -4.82 -14.79 -11.27
C ILE A 420 -5.52 -15.03 -12.60
N ASP A 421 -6.78 -15.45 -12.53
CA ASP A 421 -7.70 -15.46 -13.66
C ASP A 421 -8.78 -14.40 -13.44
N VAL A 422 -9.40 -13.95 -14.52
CA VAL A 422 -10.22 -12.73 -14.58
C VAL A 422 -11.58 -12.95 -15.23
N GLY A 423 -11.88 -14.19 -15.60
CA GLY A 423 -12.97 -14.50 -16.50
C GLY A 423 -12.71 -13.91 -17.87
N TRP A 424 -13.69 -13.17 -18.40
CA TRP A 424 -13.62 -12.53 -19.71
C TRP A 424 -13.48 -11.01 -19.60
N TRP A 425 -12.82 -10.38 -20.57
CA TRP A 425 -12.70 -8.93 -20.58
C TRP A 425 -13.98 -8.28 -21.07
N MET A 426 -14.48 -7.28 -20.35
CA MET A 426 -15.66 -6.49 -20.77
C MET A 426 -15.44 -5.82 -22.15
N GLN A 427 -14.19 -5.44 -22.44
CA GLN A 427 -13.74 -4.89 -23.73
C GLN A 427 -14.01 -5.82 -24.92
N LEU A 428 -14.16 -7.13 -24.67
CA LEU A 428 -14.42 -8.16 -25.68
C LEU A 428 -15.84 -8.74 -25.60
N SER A 429 -16.72 -8.13 -24.81
CA SER A 429 -18.04 -8.68 -24.46
C SER A 429 -19.22 -8.01 -25.19
N LEU A 430 -19.03 -6.81 -25.74
CA LEU A 430 -20.09 -6.02 -26.37
C LEU A 430 -19.96 -6.06 -27.90
N PRO A 431 -21.09 -6.06 -28.64
CA PRO A 431 -21.06 -5.97 -30.09
C PRO A 431 -20.45 -4.63 -30.54
N LEU A 432 -19.57 -4.67 -31.54
CA LEU A 432 -18.90 -3.47 -32.03
C LEU A 432 -19.87 -2.58 -32.85
N PRO A 433 -19.89 -1.24 -32.61
CA PRO A 433 -20.75 -0.32 -33.34
C PRO A 433 -20.35 -0.21 -34.82
N GLU A 434 -21.23 0.30 -35.67
CA GLU A 434 -21.01 0.42 -37.13
C GLU A 434 -19.68 1.09 -37.47
N ARG A 435 -19.35 2.14 -36.71
CA ARG A 435 -18.16 2.97 -36.90
C ARG A 435 -16.84 2.24 -36.65
N SER A 436 -16.85 1.12 -35.93
CA SER A 436 -15.61 0.39 -35.64
C SER A 436 -15.00 -0.18 -36.92
N LYS A 437 -13.68 -0.09 -37.03
CA LYS A 437 -12.91 -0.57 -38.20
C LYS A 437 -12.26 -1.92 -37.97
N SER A 438 -12.42 -2.51 -36.79
CA SER A 438 -11.77 -3.77 -36.43
C SER A 438 -12.19 -4.93 -37.33
N PHE A 439 -11.21 -5.77 -37.65
CA PHE A 439 -11.45 -7.03 -38.38
C PHE A 439 -12.35 -8.01 -37.59
N MET A 440 -12.50 -7.80 -36.28
CA MET A 440 -13.36 -8.60 -35.40
C MET A 440 -14.81 -8.12 -35.34
N LYS A 441 -15.17 -7.03 -36.05
CA LYS A 441 -16.52 -6.45 -35.99
C LYS A 441 -17.62 -7.47 -36.30
N THR A 442 -17.50 -8.21 -37.39
CA THR A 442 -18.52 -9.21 -37.76
C THR A 442 -18.60 -10.35 -36.74
N ALA A 443 -17.45 -10.80 -36.21
CA ALA A 443 -17.41 -11.84 -35.19
C ALA A 443 -18.06 -11.39 -33.86
N SER A 444 -17.99 -10.09 -33.53
CA SER A 444 -18.64 -9.54 -32.33
C SER A 444 -20.17 -9.58 -32.37
N TYR A 445 -20.79 -9.90 -33.52
CA TYR A 445 -22.24 -10.06 -33.64
C TYR A 445 -22.72 -11.50 -33.44
N GLU A 446 -21.79 -12.45 -33.31
CA GLU A 446 -22.13 -13.86 -33.13
C GLU A 446 -22.60 -14.15 -31.70
N VAL A 447 -23.68 -14.92 -31.59
CA VAL A 447 -24.20 -15.48 -30.34
C VAL A 447 -24.13 -17.00 -30.44
N TYR A 448 -23.40 -17.66 -29.53
CA TYR A 448 -23.15 -19.09 -29.60
C TYR A 448 -24.25 -19.87 -28.87
N GLY A 449 -24.79 -20.90 -29.53
CA GLY A 449 -25.94 -21.65 -29.01
C GLY A 449 -27.16 -20.75 -28.86
N ALA A 450 -27.80 -20.78 -27.68
CA ALA A 450 -28.89 -19.85 -27.33
C ALA A 450 -28.39 -18.55 -26.69
N GLY A 451 -27.09 -18.44 -26.38
CA GLY A 451 -26.50 -17.29 -25.68
C GLY A 451 -26.90 -17.18 -24.21
N ASP A 452 -27.42 -18.24 -23.61
CA ASP A 452 -28.01 -18.30 -22.26
C ASP A 452 -27.03 -18.76 -21.16
N ASN A 453 -25.79 -19.11 -21.54
CA ASN A 453 -24.75 -19.47 -20.60
C ASN A 453 -24.14 -18.24 -19.93
N ARG A 454 -24.13 -18.26 -18.59
CA ARG A 454 -23.56 -17.20 -17.75
C ARG A 454 -22.04 -17.24 -17.73
N MET A 455 -21.42 -16.07 -17.76
CA MET A 455 -19.97 -15.92 -17.81
C MET A 455 -19.49 -14.80 -16.91
N LEU A 456 -18.38 -15.03 -16.23
CA LEU A 456 -17.69 -14.02 -15.44
C LEU A 456 -16.98 -13.00 -16.33
N MET A 457 -17.04 -11.73 -15.94
CA MET A 457 -16.35 -10.66 -16.64
C MET A 457 -15.72 -9.63 -15.71
N THR A 458 -14.64 -9.03 -16.19
CA THR A 458 -13.86 -8.00 -15.50
C THR A 458 -13.55 -6.85 -16.46
N ASP A 459 -13.60 -5.61 -15.98
CA ASP A 459 -13.06 -4.47 -16.72
C ASP A 459 -11.53 -4.53 -16.67
N LEU A 460 -10.88 -4.60 -17.85
CA LEU A 460 -9.42 -4.56 -17.94
C LEU A 460 -8.81 -3.35 -17.22
N ASP A 461 -9.49 -2.19 -17.23
CA ASP A 461 -8.97 -0.99 -16.56
C ASP A 461 -9.02 -1.10 -15.02
N HIS A 462 -9.79 -2.05 -14.46
CA HIS A 462 -9.91 -2.27 -13.03
C HIS A 462 -8.99 -3.37 -12.49
N ILE A 463 -8.44 -4.25 -13.34
CA ILE A 463 -7.65 -5.40 -12.87
C ILE A 463 -6.44 -5.00 -12.03
N GLY A 464 -5.84 -3.82 -12.28
CA GLY A 464 -4.72 -3.34 -11.50
C GLY A 464 -5.03 -3.15 -10.02
N THR A 465 -6.24 -2.70 -9.69
CA THR A 465 -6.69 -2.53 -8.29
C THR A 465 -6.74 -3.88 -7.57
N TYR A 466 -7.32 -4.89 -8.22
CA TYR A 466 -7.36 -6.25 -7.69
C TYR A 466 -5.95 -6.85 -7.56
N VAL A 467 -5.11 -6.75 -8.59
CA VAL A 467 -3.75 -7.30 -8.57
C VAL A 467 -2.93 -6.70 -7.44
N ALA A 468 -3.00 -5.38 -7.23
CA ALA A 468 -2.29 -4.71 -6.13
C ALA A 468 -2.73 -5.22 -4.75
N ARG A 469 -4.02 -5.54 -4.56
CA ARG A 469 -4.55 -6.13 -3.34
C ARG A 469 -4.13 -7.59 -3.18
N ILE A 470 -4.27 -8.38 -4.24
CA ILE A 470 -3.91 -9.80 -4.29
C ILE A 470 -2.44 -10.00 -3.94
N VAL A 471 -1.52 -9.23 -4.53
CA VAL A 471 -0.08 -9.41 -4.27
C VAL A 471 0.39 -8.79 -2.95
N ALA A 472 -0.44 -8.00 -2.27
CA ALA A 472 -0.18 -7.57 -0.90
C ALA A 472 -0.66 -8.59 0.15
N ASP A 473 -1.58 -9.48 -0.22
CA ASP A 473 -2.33 -10.31 0.72
C ASP A 473 -1.64 -11.67 0.96
N PRO A 474 -1.25 -12.00 2.19
CA PRO A 474 -0.64 -13.30 2.49
C PRO A 474 -1.59 -14.48 2.26
N ARG A 475 -2.92 -14.27 2.24
CA ARG A 475 -3.92 -15.33 2.00
C ARG A 475 -3.87 -15.88 0.58
N THR A 476 -3.30 -15.14 -0.38
CA THR A 476 -3.23 -15.52 -1.80
C THR A 476 -1.92 -16.23 -2.16
N LEU A 477 -1.04 -16.44 -1.18
CA LEU A 477 0.24 -17.11 -1.38
C LEU A 477 0.03 -18.59 -1.71
N ASN A 478 0.57 -19.04 -2.83
CA ASN A 478 0.41 -20.37 -3.41
C ASN A 478 -1.05 -20.73 -3.73
N GLN A 479 -1.87 -19.72 -4.03
CA GLN A 479 -3.28 -19.88 -4.37
C GLN A 479 -3.57 -19.43 -5.79
N ALA A 480 -4.71 -19.88 -6.31
CA ALA A 480 -5.34 -19.29 -7.48
C ALA A 480 -6.49 -18.37 -7.04
N VAL A 481 -6.63 -17.22 -7.69
CA VAL A 481 -7.68 -16.22 -7.40
C VAL A 481 -8.45 -15.95 -8.67
N ILE A 482 -9.78 -16.02 -8.60
CA ILE A 482 -10.67 -15.62 -9.70
C ILE A 482 -11.18 -14.20 -9.41
N VAL A 483 -10.83 -13.27 -10.29
CA VAL A 483 -11.35 -11.89 -10.30
C VAL A 483 -12.54 -11.83 -11.23
N TRP A 484 -13.61 -11.17 -10.78
CA TRP A 484 -14.79 -10.90 -11.59
C TRP A 484 -15.56 -9.72 -10.98
N GLU A 485 -16.23 -8.93 -11.83
CA GLU A 485 -16.99 -7.75 -11.42
C GLU A 485 -18.48 -7.86 -11.79
N ASP A 486 -18.79 -8.52 -12.90
CA ASP A 486 -20.17 -8.82 -13.31
C ASP A 486 -20.28 -10.25 -13.85
N GLU A 487 -21.51 -10.77 -13.91
CA GLU A 487 -21.82 -12.08 -14.48
C GLU A 487 -23.05 -11.95 -15.37
N ARG A 488 -22.90 -12.26 -16.66
CA ARG A 488 -23.96 -12.12 -17.66
C ARG A 488 -23.97 -13.28 -18.63
N THR A 489 -25.12 -13.55 -19.21
CA THR A 489 -25.25 -14.38 -20.41
C THR A 489 -24.83 -13.60 -21.64
N GLN A 490 -24.39 -14.27 -22.71
CA GLN A 490 -24.02 -13.57 -23.96
C GLN A 490 -25.20 -12.78 -24.54
N LEU A 491 -26.41 -13.32 -24.41
CA LEU A 491 -27.62 -12.63 -24.84
C LEU A 491 -27.83 -11.31 -24.09
N GLU A 492 -27.69 -11.32 -22.76
CA GLU A 492 -27.76 -10.10 -21.95
C GLU A 492 -26.67 -9.09 -22.33
N MET A 493 -25.46 -9.55 -22.69
CA MET A 493 -24.39 -8.65 -23.16
C MET A 493 -24.79 -7.92 -24.45
N HIS A 494 -25.37 -8.65 -25.41
CA HIS A 494 -25.88 -8.06 -26.65
C HIS A 494 -27.03 -7.09 -26.39
N GLU A 495 -27.98 -7.46 -25.53
CA GLU A 495 -29.12 -6.61 -25.18
C GLU A 495 -28.68 -5.31 -24.47
N ILE A 496 -27.69 -5.39 -23.58
CA ILE A 496 -27.04 -4.22 -22.98
C ILE A 496 -26.42 -3.35 -24.09
N GLY A 497 -25.68 -3.95 -25.01
CA GLY A 497 -25.07 -3.25 -26.13
C GLY A 497 -26.10 -2.53 -27.01
N GLU A 498 -27.17 -3.23 -27.38
CA GLU A 498 -28.29 -2.69 -28.15
C GLU A 498 -28.94 -1.51 -27.43
N SER A 499 -29.12 -1.59 -26.12
CA SER A 499 -29.77 -0.53 -25.35
C SER A 499 -28.92 0.74 -25.19
N VAL A 500 -27.59 0.61 -25.12
CA VAL A 500 -26.67 1.73 -24.80
C VAL A 500 -26.03 2.34 -26.04
N SER A 501 -25.88 1.58 -27.13
CA SER A 501 -25.12 1.98 -28.32
C SER A 501 -25.67 3.20 -29.08
N GLY A 502 -26.97 3.48 -28.96
CA GLY A 502 -27.68 4.37 -29.88
C GLY A 502 -27.92 3.76 -31.27
N GLU A 503 -27.49 2.51 -31.50
CA GLU A 503 -27.58 1.77 -32.76
C GLU A 503 -28.37 0.45 -32.57
N GLY A 504 -29.24 0.39 -31.56
CA GLY A 504 -29.88 -0.86 -31.09
C GLY A 504 -30.57 -1.69 -32.17
N ASP A 505 -31.41 -1.06 -33.01
CA ASP A 505 -32.09 -1.77 -34.10
C ASP A 505 -31.10 -2.34 -35.13
N THR A 506 -30.01 -1.62 -35.41
CA THR A 506 -28.97 -2.05 -36.34
C THR A 506 -28.17 -3.22 -35.77
N LEU A 507 -27.73 -3.13 -34.51
CA LEU A 507 -26.99 -4.21 -33.86
C LEU A 507 -27.84 -5.47 -33.71
N LYS A 508 -29.12 -5.31 -33.34
CA LYS A 508 -30.07 -6.43 -33.23
C LYS A 508 -30.29 -7.13 -34.57
N ALA A 509 -30.39 -6.38 -35.67
CA ALA A 509 -30.55 -6.94 -37.00
C ALA A 509 -29.31 -7.70 -37.51
N LYS A 510 -28.12 -7.40 -36.95
CA LYS A 510 -26.85 -8.05 -37.31
C LYS A 510 -26.52 -9.27 -36.47
N ARG A 511 -27.25 -9.54 -35.39
CA ARG A 511 -27.01 -10.68 -34.51
C ARG A 511 -27.12 -12.00 -35.29
N VAL A 512 -26.12 -12.86 -35.16
CA VAL A 512 -26.09 -14.17 -35.81
C VAL A 512 -25.95 -15.27 -34.77
N TYR A 513 -26.90 -16.20 -34.72
CA TYR A 513 -26.80 -17.36 -33.85
C TYR A 513 -25.92 -18.44 -34.52
N VAL A 514 -24.87 -18.87 -33.83
CA VAL A 514 -23.95 -19.91 -34.28
C VAL A 514 -24.23 -21.19 -33.50
N PRO A 515 -24.75 -22.24 -34.15
CA PRO A 515 -25.11 -23.46 -33.44
C PRO A 515 -23.85 -24.27 -33.05
N PRO A 516 -23.91 -25.11 -31.99
CA PRO A 516 -22.76 -25.84 -31.47
C PRO A 516 -22.00 -26.66 -32.52
N GLU A 517 -22.71 -27.31 -33.44
CA GLU A 517 -22.12 -28.10 -34.51
C GLU A 517 -21.28 -27.26 -35.49
N GLU A 518 -21.64 -26.00 -35.71
CA GLU A 518 -20.88 -25.10 -36.57
C GLU A 518 -19.60 -24.61 -35.85
N VAL A 519 -19.64 -24.45 -34.52
CA VAL A 519 -18.42 -24.16 -33.72
C VAL A 519 -17.42 -25.30 -33.84
N GLU A 520 -17.86 -26.55 -33.64
CA GLU A 520 -16.99 -27.74 -33.75
C GLU A 520 -16.43 -27.91 -35.16
N LYS A 521 -17.25 -27.67 -36.19
CA LYS A 521 -16.83 -27.72 -37.59
C LYS A 521 -15.79 -26.64 -37.91
N ARG A 522 -16.01 -25.39 -37.49
CA ARG A 522 -15.05 -24.30 -37.65
C ARG A 522 -13.72 -24.62 -36.98
N LEU A 523 -13.77 -25.14 -35.74
CA LEU A 523 -12.57 -25.54 -35.01
C LEU A 523 -11.78 -26.61 -35.76
N ALA A 524 -12.44 -27.67 -36.25
CA ALA A 524 -11.79 -28.71 -37.05
C ALA A 524 -11.13 -28.14 -38.32
N GLN A 525 -11.81 -27.24 -39.03
CA GLN A 525 -11.28 -26.58 -40.23
C GLN A 525 -10.06 -25.70 -39.92
N TYR A 526 -10.10 -24.91 -38.85
CA TYR A 526 -9.00 -24.03 -38.47
C TYR A 526 -7.80 -24.82 -37.94
N LEU A 527 -8.02 -25.93 -37.22
CA LEU A 527 -6.95 -26.84 -36.82
C LEU A 527 -6.25 -27.47 -38.03
N GLU A 528 -7.00 -27.89 -39.06
CA GLU A 528 -6.42 -28.41 -40.30
C GLU A 528 -5.65 -27.32 -41.07
N ALA A 529 -6.13 -26.07 -41.05
CA ALA A 529 -5.41 -24.94 -41.65
C ALA A 529 -4.10 -24.63 -40.90
N GLU A 530 -4.15 -24.57 -39.55
CA GLU A 530 -2.99 -24.38 -38.69
C GLU A 530 -1.95 -25.51 -38.90
N ALA A 531 -2.39 -26.76 -39.02
CA ALA A 531 -1.51 -27.89 -39.28
C ALA A 531 -0.83 -27.83 -40.66
N ARG A 532 -1.52 -27.29 -41.67
CA ARG A 532 -0.95 -27.10 -43.02
C ARG A 532 0.06 -25.97 -43.09
N ASN A 533 -0.16 -24.89 -42.34
CA ASN A 533 0.77 -23.78 -42.23
C ASN A 533 0.88 -23.31 -40.78
N PRO A 534 1.81 -23.89 -39.99
CA PRO A 534 2.01 -23.52 -38.58
C PRO A 534 2.60 -22.12 -38.36
N GLU A 535 2.83 -21.35 -39.42
CA GLU A 535 3.26 -19.94 -39.35
C GLU A 535 2.10 -18.99 -39.75
N ASP A 536 0.92 -19.53 -40.07
CA ASP A 536 -0.26 -18.73 -40.41
C ASP A 536 -0.86 -18.09 -39.15
N PHE A 537 -0.45 -16.85 -38.90
CA PHE A 537 -0.94 -16.04 -37.79
C PHE A 537 -2.47 -16.01 -37.68
N MET A 538 -3.19 -15.90 -38.80
CA MET A 538 -4.65 -15.83 -38.76
C MET A 538 -5.27 -17.19 -38.43
N ALA A 539 -4.70 -18.29 -38.92
CA ALA A 539 -5.14 -19.62 -38.53
C ALA A 539 -5.01 -19.82 -37.01
N HIS A 540 -3.89 -19.42 -36.40
CA HIS A 540 -3.69 -19.48 -34.95
C HIS A 540 -4.73 -18.66 -34.18
N VAL A 541 -4.97 -17.41 -34.62
CA VAL A 541 -5.96 -16.52 -34.01
C VAL A 541 -7.36 -17.14 -34.10
N MET A 542 -7.74 -17.72 -35.24
CA MET A 542 -9.06 -18.33 -35.43
C MET A 542 -9.24 -19.62 -34.62
N VAL A 543 -8.20 -20.47 -34.50
CA VAL A 543 -8.21 -21.62 -33.58
C VAL A 543 -8.43 -21.13 -32.15
N SER A 544 -7.57 -20.23 -31.66
CA SER A 544 -7.64 -19.74 -30.28
C SER A 544 -8.97 -19.07 -29.97
N SER A 545 -9.47 -18.22 -30.87
CA SER A 545 -10.78 -17.58 -30.71
C SER A 545 -11.89 -18.63 -30.62
N THR A 546 -11.94 -19.60 -31.54
CA THR A 546 -12.99 -20.63 -31.56
C THR A 546 -12.93 -21.54 -30.33
N GLU A 547 -11.73 -21.89 -29.86
CA GLU A 547 -11.52 -22.63 -28.61
C GLU A 547 -12.07 -21.89 -27.38
N TYR A 548 -11.88 -20.56 -27.31
CA TYR A 548 -12.50 -19.74 -26.27
C TYR A 548 -14.03 -19.78 -26.33
N GLN A 549 -14.61 -19.61 -27.53
CA GLN A 549 -16.06 -19.63 -27.68
C GLN A 549 -16.66 -20.99 -27.30
N ARG A 550 -16.03 -22.08 -27.73
CA ARG A 550 -16.40 -23.45 -27.34
C ARG A 550 -16.34 -23.64 -25.82
N SER A 551 -15.24 -23.25 -25.20
CA SER A 551 -15.03 -23.40 -23.75
C SER A 551 -16.05 -22.61 -22.93
N MET A 552 -16.28 -21.34 -23.28
CA MET A 552 -17.15 -20.49 -22.49
C MET A 552 -18.63 -20.77 -22.74
N HIS A 553 -19.02 -20.96 -24.02
CA HIS A 553 -20.43 -21.03 -24.41
C HIS A 553 -20.98 -22.43 -24.62
N LEU A 554 -20.14 -23.46 -24.80
CA LEU A 554 -20.62 -24.85 -24.94
C LEU A 554 -20.25 -25.72 -23.73
N LEU A 555 -19.12 -25.42 -23.08
CA LEU A 555 -18.60 -26.21 -21.96
C LEU A 555 -18.76 -25.53 -20.59
N ASN A 556 -19.25 -24.28 -20.54
CA ASN A 556 -19.51 -23.50 -19.33
C ASN A 556 -18.31 -23.38 -18.38
N GLU A 557 -17.10 -23.26 -18.94
CA GLU A 557 -15.88 -23.21 -18.14
C GLU A 557 -15.68 -21.87 -17.41
N ASN A 558 -16.24 -20.77 -17.93
CA ASN A 558 -16.08 -19.42 -17.37
C ASN A 558 -17.15 -19.06 -16.33
N THR A 559 -17.33 -19.89 -15.31
CA THR A 559 -18.33 -19.68 -14.23
C THR A 559 -17.67 -19.66 -12.86
N LEU A 560 -18.28 -18.96 -11.90
CA LEU A 560 -17.78 -18.96 -10.51
C LEU A 560 -17.84 -20.36 -9.89
N GLU A 561 -18.87 -21.13 -10.20
CA GLU A 561 -19.00 -22.51 -9.76
C GLU A 561 -17.81 -23.36 -10.24
N ASN A 562 -17.46 -23.27 -11.52
CA ASN A 562 -16.31 -24.00 -12.06
C ASN A 562 -14.99 -23.52 -11.45
N ALA A 563 -14.80 -22.21 -11.28
CA ALA A 563 -13.62 -21.66 -10.62
C ALA A 563 -13.47 -22.19 -9.18
N LYS A 564 -14.56 -22.19 -8.40
CA LYS A 564 -14.57 -22.74 -7.03
C LYS A 564 -14.28 -24.25 -7.02
N ARG A 565 -14.84 -25.01 -7.96
CA ARG A 565 -14.55 -26.45 -8.13
C ARG A 565 -13.07 -26.72 -8.41
N LEU A 566 -12.40 -25.82 -9.15
CA LEU A 566 -10.97 -25.89 -9.44
C LEU A 566 -10.08 -25.33 -8.31
N GLY A 567 -10.67 -24.88 -7.19
CA GLY A 567 -9.95 -24.43 -6.00
C GLY A 567 -9.53 -22.95 -6.03
N TYR A 568 -10.16 -22.11 -6.84
CA TYR A 568 -9.89 -20.67 -6.84
C TYR A 568 -10.52 -20.02 -5.62
N LEU A 569 -9.79 -19.08 -5.03
CA LEU A 569 -10.34 -18.10 -4.10
C LEU A 569 -11.15 -17.06 -4.88
N ASP A 570 -12.29 -16.67 -4.33
CA ASP A 570 -13.15 -15.63 -4.91
C ASP A 570 -12.65 -14.24 -4.49
N ALA A 571 -12.25 -13.42 -5.46
CA ALA A 571 -11.78 -12.06 -5.18
C ALA A 571 -12.83 -11.19 -4.49
N GLN A 572 -14.12 -11.42 -4.75
CA GLN A 572 -15.19 -10.65 -4.12
C GLN A 572 -15.41 -11.04 -2.65
N GLU A 573 -15.12 -12.29 -2.28
CA GLU A 573 -15.12 -12.71 -0.88
C GLU A 573 -13.88 -12.20 -0.14
N LEU A 574 -12.73 -12.15 -0.82
CA LEU A 574 -11.49 -11.64 -0.24
C LEU A 574 -11.49 -10.11 -0.04
N TYR A 575 -12.12 -9.38 -0.97
CA TYR A 575 -12.08 -7.92 -1.07
C TYR A 575 -13.49 -7.32 -1.33
N PRO A 576 -14.43 -7.48 -0.39
CA PRO A 576 -15.81 -6.99 -0.56
C PRO A 576 -15.88 -5.45 -0.61
N ASP A 577 -14.80 -4.75 -0.25
CA ASP A 577 -14.69 -3.30 -0.25
C ASP A 577 -14.37 -2.71 -1.63
N ILE A 578 -13.92 -3.51 -2.60
CA ILE A 578 -13.63 -3.02 -3.96
C ILE A 578 -14.94 -2.86 -4.74
N PRO A 579 -15.30 -1.64 -5.19
CA PRO A 579 -16.49 -1.43 -6.00
C PRO A 579 -16.41 -2.20 -7.31
N LYS A 580 -17.51 -2.85 -7.69
CA LYS A 580 -17.59 -3.61 -8.94
C LYS A 580 -18.00 -2.71 -10.09
N GLN A 581 -17.39 -2.91 -11.25
CA GLN A 581 -17.88 -2.39 -12.52
C GLN A 581 -19.00 -3.29 -13.06
N THR A 582 -20.17 -2.73 -13.36
CA THR A 582 -21.19 -3.47 -14.11
C THR A 582 -20.93 -3.36 -15.61
N LEU A 583 -21.35 -4.37 -16.39
CA LEU A 583 -21.23 -4.30 -17.84
C LEU A 583 -22.05 -3.14 -18.42
N ALA A 584 -23.22 -2.86 -17.84
CA ALA A 584 -24.09 -1.77 -18.29
C ALA A 584 -23.43 -0.39 -18.11
N ASP A 585 -22.70 -0.19 -17.02
CA ASP A 585 -21.94 1.05 -16.81
C ASP A 585 -20.70 1.12 -17.71
N PHE A 586 -20.01 -0.01 -17.91
CA PHE A 586 -18.89 -0.09 -18.84
C PHE A 586 -19.34 0.21 -20.28
N ALA A 587 -20.50 -0.31 -20.69
CA ALA A 587 -21.06 -0.11 -22.03
C ALA A 587 -21.21 1.37 -22.39
N LYS A 588 -21.57 2.23 -21.42
CA LYS A 588 -21.68 3.68 -21.64
C LYS A 588 -20.34 4.28 -22.08
N LYS A 589 -19.23 3.88 -21.44
CA LYS A 589 -17.87 4.30 -21.81
C LYS A 589 -17.47 3.69 -23.15
N PHE A 590 -17.73 2.40 -23.36
CA PHE A 590 -17.44 1.68 -24.59
C PHE A 590 -18.07 2.36 -25.81
N TYR A 591 -19.38 2.60 -25.80
CA TYR A 591 -20.07 3.24 -26.94
C TYR A 591 -19.85 4.75 -27.04
N ALA A 592 -19.27 5.40 -26.03
CA ALA A 592 -18.84 6.79 -26.14
C ALA A 592 -17.45 6.94 -26.79
N ALA A 593 -16.63 5.88 -26.83
CA ALA A 593 -15.30 5.92 -27.43
C ALA A 593 -15.37 6.07 -28.96
N GLU A 594 -14.39 6.77 -29.55
CA GLU A 594 -14.31 6.99 -31.00
C GLU A 594 -14.22 5.66 -31.76
N ASP A 595 -13.27 4.79 -31.39
CA ASP A 595 -13.27 3.37 -31.76
C ASP A 595 -13.12 2.51 -30.50
N PRO A 596 -14.13 1.72 -30.12
CA PRO A 596 -14.06 0.86 -28.94
C PRO A 596 -13.21 -0.40 -29.15
N ALA A 597 -12.74 -0.68 -30.37
CA ALA A 597 -12.05 -1.92 -30.69
C ALA A 597 -10.53 -1.92 -30.41
N VAL A 598 -10.00 -0.93 -29.68
CA VAL A 598 -8.55 -0.77 -29.44
C VAL A 598 -7.90 -2.01 -28.83
N VAL A 599 -8.63 -2.83 -28.09
CA VAL A 599 -8.08 -4.06 -27.47
C VAL A 599 -7.96 -5.24 -28.46
N TYR A 600 -8.55 -5.12 -29.66
CA TYR A 600 -8.40 -6.09 -30.75
C TYR A 600 -7.20 -5.81 -31.67
N GLU A 601 -6.53 -4.66 -31.51
CA GLU A 601 -5.33 -4.24 -32.24
C GLU A 601 -4.05 -4.58 -31.46
#